data_AF-A0A2K8MEJ5-F1
#
_entry.id   AF-A0A2K8MEJ5-F1
#
_cell.length_a   1.000
_cell.length_b   1.000
_cell.length_c   1.000
_cell.angle_alpha   90.00
_cell.angle_beta   90.00
_cell.angle_gamma   90.00
#
_symmetry.space_group_name_H-M   'P 1'
#
loop_
_entity.id
_entity.type
_entity.pdbx_description
1 polymer ?
#
loop_
_entity_poly.entity_id
_entity_poly.type
_entity_poly.pdbx_seq_one_letter_code
_entity_poly.pdbx_strand_id
1 'polypeptide(L)'
;MESRKSFNAEYLRKSISKNIVGTSATCVLTGENTWVRSWCRFEIARSLLNGNGIFAVRIDHLWCIGQRCYGEWGPNPLDYIAVGRDAQGRIYVYEYIGGGWHKMESMSKQLMRWPKWLAPVANGYVQPLSTGAPIYDYDSQNGVRRLLYWANQAAKAAGR
;
A
#
# COMPACT_ATOMS: atom_id res chain seq x y z
N MET A 1 -12.17 -23.89 18.07
CA MET A 1 -11.82 -24.10 16.64
C MET A 1 -11.05 -22.87 16.09
N GLU A 2 -10.04 -22.38 16.83
CA GLU A 2 -9.48 -21.01 16.65
C GLU A 2 -7.96 -20.94 16.44
N SER A 3 -7.28 -22.08 16.22
CA SER A 3 -5.80 -22.11 16.17
C SER A 3 -5.21 -22.01 14.74
N ARG A 4 -5.96 -22.34 13.68
CA ARG A 4 -5.41 -22.41 12.30
C ARG A 4 -5.28 -21.07 11.55
N LYS A 5 -5.96 -19.99 11.97
CA LYS A 5 -5.89 -18.68 11.29
C LYS A 5 -4.68 -17.84 11.73
N SER A 6 -4.29 -17.92 13.00
CA SER A 6 -3.18 -17.15 13.60
C SER A 6 -1.81 -17.58 13.05
N PHE A 7 -1.57 -18.90 12.98
CA PHE A 7 -0.29 -19.44 12.52
C PHE A 7 0.02 -19.08 11.06
N ASN A 8 -1.00 -19.09 10.20
CA ASN A 8 -0.84 -18.69 8.80
C ASN A 8 -0.57 -17.18 8.67
N ALA A 9 -1.23 -16.36 9.49
CA ALA A 9 -1.03 -14.92 9.48
C ALA A 9 0.40 -14.52 9.87
N GLU A 10 0.95 -15.08 10.95
CA GLU A 10 2.30 -14.74 11.39
C GLU A 10 3.38 -15.21 10.41
N TYR A 11 3.22 -16.40 9.82
CA TYR A 11 4.08 -16.88 8.74
C TYR A 11 3.99 -16.00 7.49
N LEU A 12 2.79 -15.58 7.07
CA LEU A 12 2.61 -14.67 5.94
C LEU A 12 3.30 -13.33 6.21
N ARG A 13 3.09 -12.76 7.41
CA ARG A 13 3.77 -11.52 7.84
C ARG A 13 5.29 -11.68 7.75
N LYS A 14 5.84 -12.81 8.20
CA LYS A 14 7.27 -13.09 8.21
C LYS A 14 7.84 -13.25 6.78
N SER A 15 7.12 -13.93 5.89
CA SER A 15 7.52 -14.10 4.47
C SER A 15 7.46 -12.79 3.68
N ILE A 16 6.37 -12.02 3.83
CA ILE A 16 6.23 -10.67 3.25
C ILE A 16 7.37 -9.77 3.74
N SER A 17 7.64 -9.80 5.04
CA SER A 17 8.69 -8.99 5.64
C SER A 17 10.08 -9.27 5.09
N LYS A 18 10.36 -10.51 4.68
CA LYS A 18 11.65 -10.88 4.08
C LYS A 18 11.79 -10.36 2.64
N ASN A 19 10.73 -10.39 1.86
CA ASN A 19 10.76 -9.98 0.44
C ASN A 19 10.80 -8.45 0.24
N ILE A 20 10.39 -7.64 1.22
CA ILE A 20 10.44 -6.16 1.15
C ILE A 20 11.83 -5.63 1.57
N VAL A 21 12.69 -6.45 2.18
CA VAL A 21 14.06 -6.01 2.56
C VAL A 21 14.94 -5.98 1.31
N GLY A 22 15.44 -4.79 0.96
CA GLY A 22 16.28 -4.58 -0.23
C GLY A 22 15.54 -4.03 -1.45
N THR A 23 14.23 -3.77 -1.36
CA THR A 23 13.46 -3.14 -2.44
C THR A 23 13.37 -1.62 -2.24
N SER A 24 13.34 -0.87 -3.34
CA SER A 24 13.26 0.60 -3.34
C SER A 24 11.85 1.13 -3.63
N ALA A 25 10.99 0.29 -4.21
CA ALA A 25 9.61 0.59 -4.54
C ALA A 25 8.69 -0.62 -4.29
N THR A 26 7.42 -0.35 -4.01
CA THR A 26 6.36 -1.33 -3.84
C THR A 26 5.24 -1.04 -4.83
N CYS A 27 4.88 -2.05 -5.62
CA CYS A 27 3.78 -2.02 -6.58
C CYS A 27 2.54 -2.65 -5.94
N VAL A 28 1.44 -1.90 -5.87
CA VAL A 28 0.15 -2.41 -5.39
C VAL A 28 -0.71 -2.79 -6.60
N LEU A 29 -0.95 -4.09 -6.79
CA LEU A 29 -1.81 -4.58 -7.86
C LEU A 29 -3.29 -4.48 -7.45
N THR A 30 -4.01 -3.57 -8.10
CA THR A 30 -5.38 -3.22 -7.76
C THR A 30 -6.35 -3.93 -8.70
N GLY A 31 -7.18 -4.82 -8.15
CA GLY A 31 -8.38 -5.35 -8.79
C GLY A 31 -9.58 -5.19 -7.86
N GLU A 32 -10.74 -5.69 -8.29
CA GLU A 32 -12.05 -5.57 -7.63
C GLU A 32 -12.02 -5.65 -6.09
N ASN A 33 -11.35 -6.66 -5.54
CA ASN A 33 -11.37 -6.98 -4.11
C ASN A 33 -10.06 -6.64 -3.38
N THR A 34 -9.09 -5.98 -4.02
CA THR A 34 -7.78 -5.70 -3.41
C THR A 34 -7.91 -4.75 -2.21
N TRP A 35 -8.81 -3.77 -2.29
CA TRP A 35 -8.97 -2.72 -1.27
C TRP A 35 -9.50 -3.23 0.08
N VAL A 36 -10.29 -4.31 0.09
CA VAL A 36 -10.90 -4.90 1.30
C VAL A 36 -9.88 -5.74 2.08
N ARG A 37 -8.82 -6.23 1.42
CA ARG A 37 -7.92 -7.22 2.02
C ARG A 37 -6.97 -6.57 3.01
N SER A 38 -7.17 -6.84 4.30
CA SER A 38 -6.30 -6.37 5.40
C SER A 38 -4.82 -6.69 5.19
N TRP A 39 -4.53 -7.80 4.49
CA TRP A 39 -3.17 -8.17 4.10
C TRP A 39 -2.50 -7.14 3.20
N CYS A 40 -3.20 -6.60 2.20
CA CYS A 40 -2.65 -5.61 1.28
C CYS A 40 -2.23 -4.33 2.03
N ARG A 41 -3.07 -3.84 2.94
CA ARG A 41 -2.75 -2.68 3.79
C ARG A 41 -1.51 -2.93 4.65
N PHE A 42 -1.35 -4.14 5.17
CA PHE A 42 -0.18 -4.50 5.97
C PHE A 42 1.12 -4.47 5.13
N GLU A 43 1.11 -4.94 3.89
CA GLU A 43 2.29 -4.89 3.00
C GLU A 43 2.68 -3.45 2.65
N ILE A 44 1.68 -2.60 2.39
CA ILE A 44 1.86 -1.17 2.13
C ILE A 44 2.47 -0.50 3.37
N ALA A 45 1.93 -0.76 4.56
CA ALA A 45 2.44 -0.23 5.81
C ALA A 45 3.90 -0.66 6.07
N ARG A 46 4.25 -1.92 5.79
CA ARG A 46 5.63 -2.42 5.90
C ARG A 46 6.57 -1.73 4.92
N SER A 47 6.10 -1.47 3.70
CA SER A 47 6.86 -0.74 2.69
C SER A 47 7.14 0.70 3.12
N LEU A 48 6.18 1.36 3.78
CA LEU A 48 6.39 2.69 4.36
C LEU A 48 7.47 2.69 5.45
N LEU A 49 7.48 1.70 6.35
CA LEU A 49 8.56 1.59 7.36
C LEU A 49 9.93 1.41 6.72
N ASN A 50 9.99 0.68 5.62
CA ASN A 50 11.23 0.48 4.87
C ASN A 50 11.60 1.71 4.04
N GLY A 51 10.75 2.74 3.97
CA GLY A 51 11.00 3.96 3.20
C GLY A 51 10.98 3.72 1.69
N ASN A 52 10.13 2.81 1.24
CA ASN A 52 9.97 2.52 -0.18
C ASN A 52 9.09 3.58 -0.85
N GLY A 53 9.30 3.77 -2.16
CA GLY A 53 8.31 4.39 -3.03
C GLY A 53 7.08 3.51 -3.17
N ILE A 54 5.91 4.09 -3.36
CA ILE A 54 4.66 3.34 -3.54
C ILE A 54 3.96 3.84 -4.80
N PHE A 55 3.42 2.90 -5.56
CA PHE A 55 2.53 3.16 -6.68
C PHE A 55 1.53 2.01 -6.81
N ALA A 56 0.39 2.30 -7.43
CA ALA A 56 -0.64 1.31 -7.72
C ALA A 56 -0.74 1.03 -9.23
N VAL A 57 -1.16 -0.18 -9.59
CA VAL A 57 -1.40 -0.59 -10.97
C VAL A 57 -2.71 -1.35 -11.05
N ARG A 58 -3.66 -0.81 -11.81
CA ARG A 58 -4.94 -1.44 -12.15
C ARG A 58 -4.75 -2.58 -13.13
N ILE A 59 -5.32 -3.72 -12.76
CA ILE A 59 -5.29 -4.98 -13.51
C ILE A 59 -6.68 -5.61 -13.64
N ASP A 60 -7.73 -4.89 -13.24
CA ASP A 60 -9.13 -5.33 -13.26
C ASP A 60 -9.63 -5.72 -14.66
N HIS A 61 -9.20 -5.00 -15.70
CA HIS A 61 -9.52 -5.32 -17.09
C HIS A 61 -8.65 -6.43 -17.70
N LEU A 62 -7.75 -7.06 -16.93
CA LEU A 62 -6.99 -8.21 -17.41
C LEU A 62 -7.79 -9.51 -17.24
N TRP A 63 -7.71 -10.37 -18.24
CA TRP A 63 -8.35 -11.68 -18.19
C TRP A 63 -7.75 -12.54 -17.08
N CYS A 64 -8.56 -12.90 -16.09
CA CYS A 64 -8.16 -13.80 -15.03
C CYS A 64 -8.21 -15.25 -15.54
N ILE A 65 -7.03 -15.86 -15.72
CA ILE A 65 -6.91 -17.25 -16.19
C ILE A 65 -7.62 -18.22 -15.22
N GLY A 66 -7.48 -18.02 -13.91
CA GLY A 66 -8.02 -18.92 -12.90
C GLY A 66 -9.55 -18.87 -12.76
N GLN A 67 -10.14 -17.68 -12.87
CA GLN A 67 -11.60 -17.50 -12.77
C GLN A 67 -12.31 -17.47 -14.14
N ARG A 68 -11.53 -17.43 -15.24
CA ARG A 68 -12.02 -17.38 -16.63
C ARG A 68 -13.01 -16.23 -16.85
N CYS A 69 -12.69 -15.07 -16.29
CA CYS A 69 -13.47 -13.84 -16.40
C CYS A 69 -12.56 -12.61 -16.34
N TYR A 70 -13.12 -11.44 -16.68
CA TYR A 70 -12.53 -10.15 -16.32
C TYR A 70 -12.95 -9.78 -14.89
N GLY A 71 -12.10 -9.04 -14.17
CA GLY A 71 -12.47 -8.49 -12.87
C GLY A 71 -13.32 -7.24 -13.04
N GLU A 72 -14.10 -6.89 -12.01
CA GLU A 72 -14.76 -5.59 -11.99
C GLU A 72 -13.84 -4.49 -11.43
N TRP A 73 -14.21 -3.24 -11.72
CA TRP A 73 -13.49 -2.08 -11.22
C TRP A 73 -13.55 -2.01 -9.69
N GLY A 74 -12.39 -1.97 -9.05
CA GLY A 74 -12.25 -1.82 -7.61
C GLY A 74 -11.77 -0.42 -7.23
N PRO A 75 -12.18 0.11 -6.06
CA PRO A 75 -11.65 1.38 -5.56
C PRO A 75 -10.15 1.27 -5.27
N ASN A 76 -9.45 2.40 -5.35
CA ASN A 76 -8.00 2.46 -5.15
C ASN A 76 -7.65 2.15 -3.67
N PRO A 77 -6.90 1.09 -3.36
CA PRO A 77 -6.51 0.76 -1.99
C PRO A 77 -5.74 1.88 -1.29
N LEU A 78 -5.05 2.74 -2.05
CA LEU A 78 -4.30 3.89 -1.52
C LEU A 78 -5.19 5.01 -0.97
N ASP A 79 -6.49 4.99 -1.27
CA ASP A 79 -7.48 5.89 -0.65
C ASP A 79 -7.83 5.45 0.79
N TYR A 80 -7.59 4.19 1.15
CA TYR A 80 -7.97 3.59 2.43
C TYR A 80 -6.80 3.41 3.40
N ILE A 81 -5.63 3.95 3.04
CA ILE A 81 -4.43 3.94 3.87
C ILE A 81 -3.77 5.33 3.80
N ALA A 82 -3.25 5.78 4.93
CA ALA A 82 -2.71 7.13 5.10
C ALA A 82 -1.48 7.12 5.99
N VAL A 83 -0.71 8.20 5.90
CA VAL A 83 0.29 8.56 6.92
C VAL A 83 -0.21 9.79 7.66
N GLY A 84 -0.08 9.80 8.98
CA GLY A 84 -0.56 10.90 9.81
C GLY A 84 0.35 11.19 10.99
N ARG A 85 0.10 12.34 11.62
CA ARG A 85 0.74 12.74 12.87
C ARG A 85 -0.26 12.64 14.00
N ASP A 86 0.15 12.02 15.10
CA ASP A 86 -0.63 12.13 16.33
C ASP A 86 -0.50 13.54 16.96
N ALA A 87 -1.20 13.77 18.08
CA ALA A 87 -1.17 15.05 18.77
C ALA A 87 0.24 15.46 19.23
N GLN A 88 1.12 14.49 19.47
CA GLN A 88 2.52 14.71 19.85
C GLN A 88 3.46 14.85 18.65
N GLY A 89 2.94 14.81 17.42
CA GLY A 89 3.71 14.91 16.18
C GLY A 89 4.43 13.64 15.75
N ARG A 90 4.17 12.50 16.40
CA ARG A 90 4.72 11.19 16.02
C ARG A 90 3.99 10.66 14.79
N ILE A 91 4.74 10.04 13.89
CA ILE A 91 4.25 9.65 12.56
C ILE A 91 3.82 8.19 12.57
N TYR A 92 2.60 7.90 12.12
CA TYR A 92 2.06 6.54 12.06
C TYR A 92 1.29 6.29 10.76
N VAL A 93 1.04 5.00 10.49
CA VAL A 93 0.15 4.55 9.42
C VAL A 93 -1.27 4.46 9.95
N TYR A 94 -2.22 4.97 9.16
CA TYR A 94 -3.64 4.96 9.45
C TYR A 94 -4.38 4.19 8.35
N GLU A 95 -5.48 3.54 8.70
CA GLU A 95 -6.39 2.88 7.77
C GLU A 95 -7.80 3.45 7.91
N TYR A 96 -8.53 3.48 6.79
CA TYR A 96 -9.90 3.97 6.75
C TYR A 96 -10.87 2.81 6.99
N ILE A 97 -11.56 2.83 8.13
CA ILE A 97 -12.50 1.79 8.56
C ILE A 97 -13.75 2.48 9.09
N GLY A 98 -14.93 2.00 8.70
CA GLY A 98 -16.20 2.44 9.30
C GLY A 98 -16.50 3.94 9.13
N GLY A 99 -15.95 4.59 8.10
CA GLY A 99 -16.14 6.01 7.85
C GLY A 99 -15.08 6.92 8.48
N GLY A 100 -14.11 6.37 9.20
CA GLY A 100 -13.09 7.14 9.93
C GLY A 100 -11.66 6.63 9.71
N TRP A 101 -10.70 7.50 10.02
CA TRP A 101 -9.28 7.15 10.03
C TRP A 101 -8.87 6.62 11.40
N HIS A 102 -8.36 5.40 11.42
CA HIS A 102 -7.89 4.74 12.63
C HIS A 102 -6.41 4.42 12.51
N LYS A 103 -5.68 4.56 13.61
CA LYS A 103 -4.27 4.15 13.66
C LYS A 103 -4.21 2.63 13.46
N MET A 104 -3.38 2.18 12.53
CA MET A 104 -3.31 0.76 12.19
C MET A 104 -2.71 -0.06 13.34
N GLU A 105 -3.53 -0.84 14.06
CA GLU A 105 -3.09 -1.60 15.24
C GLU A 105 -2.06 -2.67 14.89
N SER A 106 -2.24 -3.33 13.74
CA SER A 106 -1.30 -4.34 13.23
C SER A 106 0.08 -3.77 12.89
N MET A 107 0.21 -2.44 12.87
CA MET A 107 1.44 -1.70 12.64
C MET A 107 1.59 -0.56 13.67
N SER A 108 1.80 -0.94 14.93
CA SER A 108 2.03 0.02 16.03
C SER A 108 3.37 0.76 15.95
N LYS A 109 4.27 0.37 15.04
CA LYS A 109 5.58 1.00 14.88
C LYS A 109 5.45 2.39 14.28
N GLN A 110 6.13 3.35 14.91
CA GLN A 110 6.25 4.70 14.41
C GLN A 110 7.10 4.72 13.13
N LEU A 111 6.70 5.53 12.16
CA LEU A 111 7.55 5.89 11.03
C LEU A 111 8.63 6.87 11.50
N MET A 112 9.89 6.58 11.19
CA MET A 112 11.01 7.43 11.58
C MET A 112 11.07 8.73 10.76
N ARG A 113 10.53 8.72 9.54
CA ARG A 113 10.54 9.84 8.61
C ARG A 113 9.23 9.90 7.85
N TRP A 114 8.80 11.12 7.52
CA TRP A 114 7.68 11.34 6.62
C TRP A 114 8.07 10.93 5.19
N PRO A 115 7.21 10.23 4.42
CA PRO A 115 7.52 9.88 3.03
C PRO A 115 7.73 11.14 2.17
N LYS A 116 8.87 11.23 1.49
CA LYS A 116 9.24 12.44 0.71
C LYS A 116 8.28 12.75 -0.44
N TRP A 117 7.62 11.73 -0.97
CA TRP A 117 6.66 11.81 -2.06
C TRP A 117 5.24 12.17 -1.60
N LEU A 118 5.03 12.40 -0.31
CA LEU A 118 3.73 12.73 0.27
C LEU A 118 3.78 14.09 0.96
N ALA A 119 2.80 14.96 0.70
CA ALA A 119 2.71 16.25 1.36
C ALA A 119 2.56 16.08 2.89
N PRO A 120 3.31 16.84 3.72
CA PRO A 120 3.20 16.76 5.17
C PRO A 120 1.91 17.41 5.68
N VAL A 121 1.44 16.94 6.83
CA VAL A 121 0.26 17.49 7.52
C VAL A 121 0.60 17.96 8.93
N ALA A 122 -0.26 18.81 9.48
CA ALA A 122 -0.19 19.25 10.88
C ALA A 122 -0.47 18.09 11.86
N ASN A 123 -0.15 18.30 13.13
CA ASN A 123 -0.43 17.32 14.19
C ASN A 123 -1.94 17.06 14.31
N GLY A 124 -2.34 15.80 14.46
CA GLY A 124 -3.74 15.39 14.51
C GLY A 124 -4.39 15.11 13.15
N TYR A 125 -3.69 15.38 12.05
CA TYR A 125 -4.20 15.16 10.70
C TYR A 125 -3.53 13.95 10.03
N VAL A 126 -4.19 13.43 8.99
CA VAL A 126 -3.72 12.32 8.16
C VAL A 126 -3.74 12.72 6.69
N GLN A 127 -2.86 12.11 5.90
CA GLN A 127 -2.76 12.29 4.46
C GLN A 127 -2.93 10.92 3.76
N PRO A 128 -4.00 10.70 2.98
CA PRO A 128 -4.17 9.47 2.20
C PRO A 128 -3.04 9.27 1.21
N LEU A 129 -2.58 8.03 1.03
CA LEU A 129 -1.44 7.75 0.17
C LEU A 129 -1.72 8.10 -1.30
N SER A 130 -2.96 7.96 -1.76
CA SER A 130 -3.38 8.28 -3.12
C SER A 130 -3.15 9.73 -3.53
N THR A 131 -2.97 10.64 -2.56
CA THR A 131 -2.68 12.06 -2.85
C THR A 131 -1.24 12.32 -3.31
N GLY A 132 -0.32 11.37 -3.09
CA GLY A 132 1.08 11.48 -3.51
C GLY A 132 1.59 10.28 -4.31
N ALA A 133 1.05 9.09 -4.08
CA ALA A 133 1.42 7.89 -4.81
C ALA A 133 0.58 7.77 -6.11
N PRO A 134 1.21 7.61 -7.28
CA PRO A 134 0.49 7.50 -8.54
C PRO A 134 -0.22 6.15 -8.64
N ILE A 135 -1.35 6.15 -9.36
CA ILE A 135 -2.03 4.94 -9.84
C ILE A 135 -1.96 4.90 -11.35
N TYR A 136 -1.60 3.74 -11.88
CA TYR A 136 -1.54 3.48 -13.32
C TYR A 136 -2.52 2.39 -13.72
N ASP A 137 -2.70 2.24 -15.02
CA ASP A 137 -3.51 1.24 -15.65
C ASP A 137 -2.64 0.34 -16.54
N TYR A 138 -2.65 -0.96 -16.28
CA TYR A 138 -1.70 -1.86 -16.94
C TYR A 138 -1.90 -1.95 -18.45
N ASP A 139 -3.13 -1.93 -18.95
CA ASP A 139 -3.39 -2.12 -20.38
C ASP A 139 -3.35 -0.79 -21.13
N SER A 140 -4.21 0.16 -20.71
CA SER A 140 -4.34 1.45 -21.41
C SER A 140 -3.07 2.31 -21.34
N GLN A 141 -2.17 2.07 -20.37
CA GLN A 141 -0.91 2.81 -20.26
C GLN A 141 0.33 1.96 -20.59
N ASN A 142 0.18 0.82 -21.28
CA ASN A 142 1.29 -0.01 -21.77
C ASN A 142 2.23 -0.49 -20.65
N GLY A 143 1.64 -1.11 -19.63
CA GLY A 143 2.33 -1.65 -18.45
C GLY A 143 3.42 -2.66 -18.79
N VAL A 144 3.25 -3.44 -19.88
CA VAL A 144 4.28 -4.36 -20.40
C VAL A 144 5.63 -3.66 -20.60
N ARG A 145 5.62 -2.41 -21.09
CA ARG A 145 6.85 -1.62 -21.33
C ARG A 145 7.15 -0.62 -20.22
N ARG A 146 6.14 -0.18 -19.47
CA ARG A 146 6.27 0.95 -18.53
C ARG A 146 6.36 0.56 -17.05
N LEU A 147 6.09 -0.68 -16.67
CA LEU A 147 6.09 -1.10 -15.27
C LEU A 147 7.43 -0.81 -14.57
N LEU A 148 8.55 -1.10 -15.22
CA LEU A 148 9.89 -0.80 -14.67
C LEU A 148 10.13 0.71 -14.54
N TYR A 149 9.65 1.49 -15.51
CA TYR A 149 9.73 2.95 -15.44
C TYR A 149 8.94 3.49 -14.25
N TRP A 150 7.71 3.02 -14.02
CA TRP A 150 6.89 3.42 -12.87
C TRP A 150 7.53 3.06 -11.53
N ALA A 151 8.10 1.86 -11.43
CA ALA A 151 8.84 1.44 -10.25
C ALA A 151 10.05 2.35 -9.98
N ASN A 152 10.81 2.70 -11.01
CA ASN A 152 11.94 3.62 -10.91
C ASN A 152 11.51 5.04 -10.49
N GLN A 153 10.37 5.53 -10.98
CA GLN A 153 9.83 6.83 -10.55
C GLN A 153 9.45 6.82 -9.06
N ALA A 154 8.76 5.78 -8.61
CA ALA A 154 8.40 5.63 -7.20
C ALA A 154 9.65 5.56 -6.29
N ALA A 155 10.65 4.76 -6.68
CA ALA A 155 11.92 4.66 -5.96
C ALA A 155 12.64 6.02 -5.85
N LYS A 156 12.77 6.73 -6.98
CA LYS A 156 13.38 8.07 -7.02
C LYS A 156 12.62 9.07 -6.14
N ALA A 157 11.29 9.05 -6.17
CA ALA A 157 10.46 9.92 -5.34
C ALA A 157 10.62 9.63 -3.83
N ALA A 158 10.96 8.39 -3.45
CA ALA A 158 11.34 8.02 -2.09
C ALA A 158 12.81 8.35 -1.75
N GLY A 159 13.62 8.74 -2.73
CA GLY A 159 15.04 9.03 -2.57
C GLY A 159 15.90 7.77 -2.41
N ARG A 160 15.54 6.71 -3.16
CA ARG A 160 16.27 5.44 -3.24
C ARG A 160 17.02 5.29 -4.56
#